data_AF-A0A4V1FH66-F1
#
_entry.id   AF-A0A4V1FH66-F1
#
_cell.length_a   1.000
_cell.length_b   1.000
_cell.length_c   1.000
_cell.angle_alpha   90.00
_cell.angle_beta   90.00
_cell.angle_gamma   90.00
#
_symmetry.space_group_name_H-M   'P 1'
#
loop_
_entity.id
_entity.type
_entity.pdbx_description
1 polymer ?
#
loop_
_entity_poly.entity_id
_entity_poly.type
_entity_poly.pdbx_seq_one_letter_code
_entity_poly.pdbx_strand_id
1 'polypeptide(L)'
;MFLIPYFPLPSRPDTVVQFQAPNVEMATYFCKARPETEEADTTEYLNKLQLADSFSDSKTWTTQDRRTALWWIFINSRKDATISFNYDCAHCGEEHWHDCDMRELAEELEVLACPAEMPAATLNVQGEPHEFVAMPLNGHAVEQLERLRACLPPRGGDIDRARAYEREVKNLLVWELAYQLRLVGDTEQDPDKAAQIRYNLISKMDLGTELLALTNYVADMQATLRHGLNIAHEKGLSTILLPPHYCRADKFKEEAVRPSTRLLVPFRNQQFIPDLGTGSLANLSFQSGLVWWSADL
;
A
#
# COMPACT_ATOMS: atom_id res chain seq x y z
N MET A 1 26.49 5.70 -12.25
CA MET A 1 25.28 4.98 -11.82
C MET A 1 25.26 5.02 -10.31
N PHE A 2 24.29 5.72 -9.71
CA PHE A 2 24.19 5.83 -8.25
C PHE A 2 23.36 4.64 -7.75
N LEU A 3 23.86 3.91 -6.75
CA LEU A 3 23.21 2.73 -6.20
C LEU A 3 22.54 3.10 -4.88
N ILE A 4 21.33 2.60 -4.69
CA ILE A 4 20.62 2.67 -3.42
C ILE A 4 21.23 1.64 -2.47
N PRO A 5 21.34 1.92 -1.16
CA PRO A 5 21.76 0.93 -0.19
C PRO A 5 20.94 -0.36 -0.27
N TYR A 6 21.56 -1.49 0.05
CA TYR A 6 20.91 -2.79 0.04
C TYR A 6 19.61 -2.79 0.86
N PHE A 7 18.58 -3.39 0.30
CA PHE A 7 17.26 -3.50 0.88
C PHE A 7 16.96 -4.96 1.23
N PRO A 8 17.12 -5.38 2.49
CA PRO A 8 16.58 -6.67 2.94
C PRO A 8 15.04 -6.59 2.96
N LEU A 9 14.35 -7.59 2.39
CA LEU A 9 12.89 -7.62 2.45
C LEU A 9 12.44 -7.76 3.92
N PRO A 10 11.64 -6.84 4.48
CA PRO A 10 11.20 -6.95 5.87
C PRO A 10 10.43 -8.24 6.20
N SER A 11 9.73 -8.83 5.23
CA SER A 11 9.05 -10.12 5.39
C SER A 11 9.99 -11.34 5.35
N ARG A 12 11.16 -11.21 4.71
CA ARG A 12 12.14 -12.28 4.43
C ARG A 12 13.55 -11.70 4.38
N PRO A 13 14.17 -11.41 5.54
CA PRO A 13 15.40 -10.59 5.61
C PRO A 13 16.61 -11.17 4.88
N ASP A 14 16.64 -12.49 4.70
CA ASP A 14 17.69 -13.19 3.94
C ASP A 14 17.64 -12.88 2.44
N THR A 15 16.49 -12.42 1.93
CA THR A 15 16.36 -11.95 0.55
C THR A 15 16.73 -10.47 0.51
N VAL A 16 17.92 -10.17 -0.01
CA VAL A 16 18.45 -8.82 -0.12
C VAL A 16 18.43 -8.36 -1.57
N VAL A 17 17.82 -7.19 -1.81
CA VAL A 17 17.67 -6.60 -3.13
C VAL A 17 18.55 -5.35 -3.22
N GLN A 18 19.18 -5.14 -4.37
CA GLN A 18 19.90 -3.91 -4.69
C GLN A 18 19.19 -3.16 -5.80
N PHE A 19 18.94 -1.87 -5.57
CA PHE A 19 18.33 -0.98 -6.55
C PHE A 19 19.35 0.00 -7.12
N GLN A 20 19.21 0.32 -8.41
CA GLN A 20 19.76 1.53 -8.97
C GLN A 20 18.88 2.72 -8.58
N ALA A 21 19.47 3.90 -8.43
CA ALA A 21 18.69 5.11 -8.26
C ALA A 21 17.93 5.45 -9.55
N PRO A 22 16.68 5.94 -9.44
CA PRO A 22 15.92 6.36 -10.61
C PRO A 22 16.62 7.51 -11.34
N ASN A 23 16.52 7.49 -12.67
CA ASN A 23 17.05 8.54 -13.54
C ASN A 23 15.91 9.29 -14.25
N VAL A 24 16.27 10.27 -15.09
CA VAL A 24 15.31 11.08 -15.87
C VAL A 24 14.43 10.20 -16.77
N GLU A 25 15.00 9.19 -17.44
CA GLU A 25 14.25 8.29 -18.31
C GLU A 25 13.16 7.52 -17.54
N MET A 26 13.50 6.99 -16.36
CA MET A 26 12.53 6.33 -15.48
C MET A 26 11.43 7.31 -15.04
N ALA A 27 11.82 8.51 -14.60
CA ALA A 27 10.86 9.51 -14.17
C ALA A 27 9.91 9.91 -15.32
N THR A 28 10.41 10.08 -16.55
CA THR A 28 9.57 10.32 -17.74
C THR A 28 8.66 9.14 -18.07
N TYR A 29 9.16 7.91 -17.94
CA TYR A 29 8.37 6.71 -18.23
C TYR A 29 7.22 6.51 -17.25
N PHE A 30 7.43 6.82 -15.97
CA PHE A 30 6.44 6.66 -14.90
C PHE A 30 5.54 7.89 -14.67
N CYS A 31 5.74 9.00 -15.41
CA CYS A 31 4.77 10.10 -15.51
C CYS A 31 3.36 9.64 -15.96
N LYS A 32 3.24 8.43 -16.53
CA LYS A 32 1.96 7.84 -16.96
C LYS A 32 1.13 7.25 -15.82
N ALA A 33 1.67 7.16 -14.60
CA ALA A 33 1.04 6.41 -13.53
C ALA A 33 -0.36 6.96 -13.23
N ARG A 34 -1.38 6.10 -13.28
CA ARG A 34 -2.76 6.48 -12.98
C ARG A 34 -3.22 5.85 -11.67
N PRO A 35 -4.18 6.45 -10.96
CA PRO A 35 -4.74 5.86 -9.74
C PRO A 35 -5.31 4.45 -9.96
N GLU A 36 -5.74 4.13 -11.18
CA GLU A 36 -6.31 2.83 -11.53
C GLU A 36 -5.26 1.75 -11.86
N THR A 37 -3.98 2.11 -11.97
CA THR A 37 -2.87 1.19 -12.32
C THR A 37 -1.68 1.28 -11.36
N GLU A 38 -1.89 1.93 -10.21
CA GLU A 38 -0.86 2.28 -9.24
C GLU A 38 -0.09 1.06 -8.70
N GLU A 39 -0.76 -0.08 -8.53
CA GLU A 39 -0.13 -1.34 -8.12
C GLU A 39 0.66 -1.97 -9.26
N ALA A 40 0.11 -2.01 -10.47
CA ALA A 40 0.80 -2.56 -11.63
C ALA A 40 2.06 -1.74 -11.97
N ASP A 41 1.96 -0.41 -11.94
CA ASP A 41 3.07 0.51 -12.15
C ASP A 41 4.15 0.34 -11.07
N THR A 42 3.76 0.02 -9.83
CA THR A 42 4.70 -0.26 -8.74
C THR A 42 5.51 -1.53 -8.99
N THR A 43 4.87 -2.61 -9.46
CA THR A 43 5.58 -3.85 -9.83
C THR A 43 6.56 -3.56 -10.96
N GLU A 44 6.12 -2.84 -12.00
CA GLU A 44 6.97 -2.48 -13.13
C GLU A 44 8.18 -1.63 -12.67
N TYR A 45 7.94 -0.61 -11.84
CA TYR A 45 8.97 0.29 -11.31
C TYR A 45 10.01 -0.45 -10.47
N LEU A 46 9.55 -1.22 -9.48
CA LEU A 46 10.46 -1.97 -8.60
C LEU A 46 11.28 -2.98 -9.41
N ASN A 47 10.66 -3.74 -10.31
CA ASN A 47 11.39 -4.72 -11.13
C ASN A 47 12.40 -4.07 -12.08
N LYS A 48 12.10 -2.89 -12.63
CA LYS A 48 13.03 -2.14 -13.51
C LYS A 48 14.24 -1.55 -12.78
N LEU A 49 14.11 -1.23 -11.48
CA LEU A 49 15.22 -0.65 -10.71
C LEU A 49 16.16 -1.69 -10.11
N GLN A 50 15.74 -2.94 -10.03
CA GLN A 50 16.59 -4.00 -9.48
C GLN A 50 17.80 -4.28 -10.36
N LEU A 51 18.93 -4.56 -9.72
CA LEU A 51 20.06 -5.15 -10.42
C LEU A 51 19.80 -6.63 -10.69
N ALA A 52 20.32 -7.13 -11.82
CA ALA A 52 20.11 -8.51 -12.25
C ALA A 52 20.59 -9.54 -11.21
N ASP A 53 21.71 -9.26 -10.54
CA ASP A 53 22.33 -10.18 -9.57
C ASP A 53 21.50 -10.36 -8.28
N SER A 54 20.62 -9.41 -7.98
CA SER A 54 19.74 -9.42 -6.80
C SER A 54 18.25 -9.41 -7.18
N PHE A 55 17.93 -9.85 -8.40
CA PHE A 55 16.57 -9.76 -8.91
C PHE A 55 15.64 -10.70 -8.14
N SER A 56 14.53 -10.14 -7.67
CA SER A 56 13.43 -10.85 -7.05
C SER A 56 12.14 -10.19 -7.52
N ASP A 57 11.24 -10.97 -8.14
CA ASP A 57 10.02 -10.40 -8.71
C ASP A 57 9.14 -9.79 -7.60
N SER A 58 8.98 -8.47 -7.64
CA SER A 58 8.21 -7.70 -6.66
C SER A 58 6.74 -8.05 -6.65
N LYS A 59 6.23 -8.74 -7.67
CA LYS A 59 4.89 -9.31 -7.69
C LYS A 59 4.68 -10.39 -6.62
N THR A 60 5.76 -11.05 -6.20
CA THR A 60 5.75 -12.11 -5.17
C THR A 60 6.00 -11.57 -3.76
N TRP A 61 6.40 -10.31 -3.62
CA TRP A 61 6.66 -9.68 -2.33
C TRP A 61 5.35 -9.34 -1.63
N THR A 62 5.38 -9.26 -0.31
CA THR A 62 4.23 -8.73 0.44
C THR A 62 3.97 -7.28 0.03
N THR A 63 2.74 -6.82 0.21
CA THR A 63 2.39 -5.42 -0.07
C THR A 63 3.23 -4.47 0.78
N GLN A 64 3.48 -4.82 2.05
CA GLN A 64 4.32 -4.04 2.95
C GLN A 64 5.77 -3.95 2.47
N ASP A 65 6.36 -5.04 1.99
CA ASP A 65 7.71 -5.04 1.40
C ASP A 65 7.78 -4.08 0.20
N ARG A 66 6.78 -4.13 -0.70
CA ARG A 66 6.73 -3.26 -1.90
C ARG A 66 6.66 -1.79 -1.51
N ARG A 67 5.84 -1.43 -0.52
CA ARG A 67 5.74 -0.04 -0.04
C ARG A 67 7.00 0.42 0.68
N THR A 68 7.57 -0.44 1.50
CA THR A 68 8.83 -0.17 2.20
C THR A 68 9.96 0.01 1.18
N ALA A 69 9.98 -0.77 0.10
CA ALA A 69 10.94 -0.60 -0.99
C ALA A 69 10.78 0.73 -1.72
N LEU A 70 9.54 1.14 -2.05
CA LEU A 70 9.26 2.45 -2.65
C LEU A 70 9.77 3.60 -1.78
N TRP A 71 9.45 3.57 -0.49
CA TRP A 71 9.95 4.53 0.50
C TRP A 71 11.47 4.50 0.62
N TRP A 72 12.07 3.31 0.68
CA TRP A 72 13.52 3.12 0.79
C TRP A 72 14.27 3.75 -0.39
N ILE A 73 13.77 3.53 -1.61
CA ILE A 73 14.30 4.16 -2.82
C ILE A 73 14.11 5.68 -2.75
N PHE A 74 12.94 6.15 -2.33
CA PHE A 74 12.64 7.58 -2.23
C PHE A 74 13.60 8.32 -1.29
N ILE A 75 13.76 7.86 -0.04
CA ILE A 75 14.61 8.55 0.95
C ILE A 75 16.10 8.53 0.59
N ASN A 76 16.54 7.53 -0.18
CA ASN A 76 17.94 7.36 -0.58
C ASN A 76 18.26 7.96 -1.95
N SER A 77 17.25 8.27 -2.78
CA SER A 77 17.45 8.86 -4.11
C SER A 77 17.24 10.36 -4.16
N ARG A 78 16.53 10.94 -3.18
CA ARG A 78 16.21 12.38 -3.13
C ARG A 78 17.05 13.10 -2.09
N LYS A 79 17.40 14.36 -2.39
CA LYS A 79 18.05 15.27 -1.44
C LYS A 79 17.09 15.73 -0.36
N ASP A 80 15.85 16.01 -0.76
CA ASP A 80 14.75 16.36 0.12
C ASP A 80 13.71 15.23 0.10
N ALA A 81 13.50 14.62 1.26
CA ALA A 81 12.57 13.53 1.48
C ALA A 81 11.33 13.98 2.28
N THR A 82 11.06 15.28 2.30
CA THR A 82 9.92 15.85 3.01
C THR A 82 8.64 15.75 2.17
N ILE A 83 7.55 15.33 2.79
CA ILE A 83 6.20 15.39 2.20
C ILE A 83 5.30 16.22 3.12
N SER A 84 4.60 17.19 2.52
CA SER A 84 3.67 18.07 3.23
C SER A 84 2.26 17.49 3.22
N PHE A 85 1.66 17.38 4.40
CA PHE A 85 0.29 16.94 4.60
C PHE A 85 -0.55 18.04 5.20
N ASN A 86 -1.78 18.16 4.73
CA ASN A 86 -2.79 19.03 5.31
C ASN A 86 -3.77 18.20 6.15
N TYR A 87 -4.12 18.68 7.34
CA TYR A 87 -5.08 18.02 8.23
C TYR A 87 -5.82 19.01 9.14
N ASP A 88 -7.03 18.63 9.54
CA ASP A 88 -7.78 19.31 10.60
C ASP A 88 -7.33 18.81 11.98
N CYS A 89 -6.82 19.71 12.81
CA CYS A 89 -6.29 19.33 14.11
C CYS A 89 -7.39 19.18 15.18
N ALA A 90 -7.57 17.98 15.71
CA ALA A 90 -8.58 17.70 16.75
C ALA A 90 -8.36 18.48 18.07
N HIS A 91 -7.14 18.94 18.35
CA HIS A 91 -6.81 19.67 19.59
C HIS A 91 -7.18 21.15 19.52
N CYS A 92 -6.95 21.80 18.37
CA CYS A 92 -7.23 23.23 18.21
C CYS A 92 -8.47 23.55 17.37
N GLY A 93 -8.91 22.64 16.51
CA GLY A 93 -10.01 22.85 15.56
C GLY A 93 -9.59 23.63 14.30
N GLU A 94 -8.30 23.88 14.11
CA GLU A 94 -7.75 24.62 12.96
C GLU A 94 -7.08 23.67 11.95
N GLU A 95 -7.06 24.08 10.70
CA GLU A 95 -6.34 23.43 9.61
C GLU A 95 -4.83 23.68 9.76
N HIS A 96 -4.03 22.63 9.61
CA HIS A 96 -2.58 22.68 9.79
C HIS A 96 -1.84 21.96 8.67
N TRP A 97 -0.67 22.49 8.33
CA TRP A 97 0.30 21.82 7.47
C TRP A 97 1.38 21.13 8.32
N HIS A 98 1.61 19.86 8.02
CA HIS A 98 2.66 19.05 8.59
C HIS A 98 3.63 18.61 7.50
N ASP A 99 4.82 19.20 7.53
CA ASP A 99 5.96 18.76 6.73
C ASP A 99 6.64 17.63 7.48
N CYS A 100 6.55 16.42 6.96
CA CYS A 100 7.13 15.23 7.56
C CYS A 100 8.37 14.81 6.75
N ASP A 101 9.53 14.71 7.41
CA ASP A 101 10.69 14.06 6.77
C ASP A 101 10.42 12.55 6.76
N MET A 102 10.28 11.98 5.56
CA MET A 102 9.97 10.55 5.42
C MET A 102 11.06 9.66 6.02
N ARG A 103 12.28 10.15 6.26
CA ARG A 103 13.34 9.39 6.94
C ARG A 103 12.97 9.03 8.39
N GLU A 104 12.13 9.82 9.05
CA GLU A 104 11.68 9.55 10.43
C GLU A 104 10.86 8.25 10.55
N LEU A 105 10.25 7.79 9.45
CA LEU A 105 9.52 6.52 9.43
C LEU A 105 10.41 5.29 9.69
N ALA A 106 11.74 5.44 9.59
CA ALA A 106 12.68 4.37 9.88
C ALA A 106 12.64 3.93 11.36
N GLU A 107 12.20 4.80 12.27
CA GLU A 107 12.17 4.52 13.71
C GLU A 107 11.15 3.44 14.11
N GLU A 108 10.06 3.30 13.35
CA GLU A 108 9.00 2.31 13.59
C GLU A 108 9.03 1.15 12.57
N LEU A 109 10.14 1.00 11.84
CA LEU A 109 10.27 -0.08 10.86
C LEU A 109 10.41 -1.44 11.56
N GLU A 110 9.55 -2.38 11.22
CA GLU A 110 9.56 -3.73 11.77
C GLU A 110 10.06 -4.75 10.76
N VAL A 111 10.77 -5.77 11.23
CA VAL A 111 11.29 -6.86 10.40
C VAL A 111 10.84 -8.19 11.00
N LEU A 112 10.28 -9.09 10.19
CA LEU A 112 9.84 -10.39 10.68
C LEU A 112 11.04 -11.27 11.00
N ALA A 113 10.99 -11.90 12.16
CA ALA A 113 11.89 -12.98 12.55
C ALA A 113 11.36 -14.37 12.12
N CYS A 114 10.15 -14.43 11.56
CA CYS A 114 9.47 -15.64 11.12
C CYS A 114 9.03 -15.52 9.66
N PRO A 115 8.69 -16.63 8.98
CA PRO A 115 8.04 -16.57 7.69
C PRO A 115 6.76 -15.72 7.73
N ALA A 116 6.48 -15.00 6.65
CA ALA A 116 5.26 -14.19 6.49
C ALA A 116 4.01 -15.06 6.23
N GLU A 117 3.79 -16.09 7.04
CA GLU A 117 2.59 -16.91 7.05
C GLU A 117 2.26 -17.37 8.48
N MET A 118 0.96 -17.50 8.77
CA MET A 118 0.48 -18.05 10.03
C MET A 118 0.56 -19.58 10.03
N PRO A 119 0.66 -20.23 11.20
CA PRO A 119 0.39 -21.65 11.32
C PRO A 119 -1.00 -22.01 10.78
N ALA A 120 -1.14 -23.17 10.15
CA ALA A 120 -2.42 -23.62 9.61
C ALA A 120 -3.48 -23.71 10.73
N ALA A 121 -4.70 -23.25 10.43
CA ALA A 121 -5.85 -23.31 11.31
C ALA A 121 -6.99 -24.07 10.62
N THR A 122 -7.67 -24.95 11.36
CA THR A 122 -8.87 -25.63 10.88
C THR A 122 -10.08 -24.73 11.09
N LEU A 123 -10.76 -24.37 10.00
CA LEU A 123 -11.98 -23.58 10.00
C LEU A 123 -13.07 -24.34 9.25
N ASN A 124 -14.31 -24.23 9.72
CA ASN A 124 -15.43 -24.93 9.10
C ASN A 124 -16.04 -24.09 7.98
N VAL A 125 -16.47 -24.77 6.91
CA VAL A 125 -17.30 -24.20 5.86
C VAL A 125 -18.51 -25.11 5.70
N GLN A 126 -19.71 -24.61 6.00
CA GLN A 126 -20.93 -25.41 6.04
C GLN A 126 -20.81 -26.65 6.94
N GLY A 127 -20.09 -26.52 8.06
CA GLY A 127 -19.83 -27.60 9.01
C GLY A 127 -18.70 -28.57 8.63
N GLU A 128 -18.14 -28.47 7.42
CA GLU A 128 -17.00 -29.31 6.98
C GLU A 128 -15.66 -28.64 7.32
N PRO A 129 -14.71 -29.35 7.96
CA PRO A 129 -13.43 -28.76 8.34
C PRO A 129 -12.50 -28.58 7.15
N HIS A 130 -11.91 -27.39 7.03
CA HIS A 130 -10.89 -27.03 6.05
C HIS A 130 -9.68 -26.41 6.74
N GLU A 131 -8.48 -26.76 6.29
CA GLU A 131 -7.25 -26.17 6.82
C GLU A 131 -6.82 -24.97 5.97
N PHE A 132 -6.71 -23.80 6.61
CA PHE A 132 -6.29 -22.56 6.00
C PHE A 132 -4.98 -22.06 6.59
N VAL A 133 -4.16 -21.42 5.76
CA VAL A 133 -2.97 -20.65 6.15
C VAL A 133 -3.23 -19.20 5.78
N ALA A 134 -3.20 -18.29 6.75
CA ALA A 134 -3.30 -16.86 6.50
C ALA A 134 -1.92 -16.24 6.21
N MET A 135 -1.86 -15.31 5.26
CA MET A 135 -0.65 -14.61 4.85
C MET A 135 -0.96 -13.17 4.41
N PRO A 136 0.00 -12.23 4.51
CA PRO A 136 -0.17 -10.88 4.00
C PRO A 136 -0.45 -10.90 2.50
N LEU A 137 -1.17 -9.91 2.00
CA LEU A 137 -1.35 -9.71 0.57
C LEU A 137 0.03 -9.56 -0.10
N ASN A 138 0.18 -10.11 -1.29
CA ASN A 138 1.37 -9.92 -2.12
C ASN A 138 1.08 -8.99 -3.32
N GLY A 139 2.12 -8.64 -4.08
CA GLY A 139 2.02 -7.78 -5.26
C GLY A 139 0.97 -8.24 -6.26
N HIS A 140 0.92 -9.55 -6.54
CA HIS A 140 -0.10 -10.12 -7.41
C HIS A 140 -1.52 -9.89 -6.90
N ALA A 141 -1.77 -10.16 -5.62
CA ALA A 141 -3.09 -10.00 -5.01
C ALA A 141 -3.57 -8.54 -5.08
N VAL A 142 -2.71 -7.58 -4.76
CA VAL A 142 -3.11 -6.16 -4.79
C VAL A 142 -3.30 -5.62 -6.20
N GLU A 143 -2.56 -6.12 -7.20
CA GLU A 143 -2.85 -5.84 -8.61
C GLU A 143 -4.24 -6.35 -9.02
N GLN A 144 -4.64 -7.53 -8.57
CA GLN A 144 -5.98 -8.05 -8.86
C GLN A 144 -7.07 -7.27 -8.12
N LEU A 145 -6.85 -6.92 -6.85
CA LEU A 145 -7.77 -6.07 -6.08
C LEU A 145 -7.89 -4.66 -6.68
N GLU A 146 -6.82 -4.11 -7.26
CA GLU A 146 -6.86 -2.87 -8.06
C GLU A 146 -7.78 -3.02 -9.27
N ARG A 147 -7.63 -4.10 -10.06
CA ARG A 147 -8.52 -4.37 -11.20
C ARG A 147 -9.98 -4.51 -10.79
N LEU A 148 -10.25 -5.24 -9.70
CA LEU A 148 -11.60 -5.38 -9.16
C LEU A 148 -12.19 -4.04 -8.70
N ARG A 149 -11.37 -3.17 -8.09
CA ARG A 149 -11.77 -1.80 -7.73
C ARG A 149 -12.08 -0.93 -8.93
N ALA A 150 -11.28 -1.02 -10.00
CA ALA A 150 -11.53 -0.30 -11.24
C ALA A 150 -12.84 -0.71 -11.92
N CYS A 151 -13.33 -1.94 -11.66
CA CYS A 151 -14.61 -2.46 -12.13
C CYS A 151 -15.81 -2.10 -11.24
N LEU A 152 -15.62 -1.36 -10.15
CA LEU A 152 -16.74 -0.94 -9.30
C LEU A 152 -17.71 -0.05 -10.10
N PRO A 153 -19.03 -0.20 -9.89
CA PRO A 153 -19.99 0.67 -10.54
C PRO A 153 -19.80 2.12 -10.06
N PRO A 154 -20.30 3.12 -10.79
CA PRO A 154 -20.19 4.52 -10.38
C PRO A 154 -20.78 4.74 -8.99
N ARG A 155 -20.07 5.49 -8.15
CA ARG A 155 -20.56 5.87 -6.82
C ARG A 155 -21.68 6.89 -6.95
N GLY A 156 -22.82 6.62 -6.32
CA GLY A 156 -23.99 7.50 -6.32
C GLY A 156 -24.93 7.30 -7.51
N GLY A 157 -25.99 8.10 -7.56
CA GLY A 157 -27.10 7.94 -8.50
C GLY A 157 -28.37 7.43 -7.82
N ASP A 158 -29.20 6.70 -8.57
CA ASP A 158 -30.41 6.08 -8.05
C ASP A 158 -30.11 5.01 -6.97
N ILE A 159 -31.17 4.58 -6.27
CA ILE A 159 -31.06 3.63 -5.16
C ILE A 159 -30.50 2.27 -5.60
N ASP A 160 -30.75 1.88 -6.85
CA ASP A 160 -30.31 0.58 -7.39
C ASP A 160 -28.81 0.61 -7.69
N ARG A 161 -28.28 1.72 -8.23
CA ARG A 161 -26.84 1.92 -8.39
C ARG A 161 -26.11 1.99 -7.06
N ALA A 162 -26.68 2.68 -6.07
CA ALA A 162 -26.10 2.73 -4.73
C ALA A 162 -26.01 1.33 -4.09
N ARG A 163 -27.07 0.52 -4.20
CA ARG A 163 -27.07 -0.88 -3.72
C ARG A 163 -26.10 -1.76 -4.50
N ALA A 164 -26.01 -1.60 -5.81
CA ALA A 164 -25.05 -2.34 -6.63
C ALA A 164 -23.61 -2.02 -6.19
N TYR A 165 -23.28 -0.74 -5.98
CA TYR A 165 -21.98 -0.32 -5.46
C TYR A 165 -21.66 -0.94 -4.11
N GLU A 166 -22.58 -0.85 -3.13
CA GLU A 166 -22.36 -1.45 -1.81
C GLU A 166 -22.16 -2.96 -1.87
N ARG A 167 -22.87 -3.66 -2.75
CA ARG A 167 -22.69 -5.09 -2.96
C ARG A 167 -21.32 -5.42 -3.53
N GLU A 168 -20.86 -4.71 -4.56
CA GLU A 168 -19.55 -4.97 -5.15
C GLU A 168 -18.39 -4.59 -4.22
N VAL A 169 -18.56 -3.57 -3.37
CA VAL A 169 -17.60 -3.27 -2.30
C VAL A 169 -17.52 -4.41 -1.28
N LYS A 170 -18.65 -5.04 -0.91
CA LYS A 170 -18.63 -6.22 -0.04
C LYS A 170 -17.97 -7.42 -0.72
N ASN A 171 -18.24 -7.63 -2.02
CA ASN A 171 -17.57 -8.68 -2.80
C ASN A 171 -16.04 -8.46 -2.83
N LEU A 172 -15.59 -7.21 -2.96
CA LEU A 172 -14.16 -6.86 -2.91
C LEU A 172 -13.52 -7.27 -1.57
N LEU A 173 -14.21 -7.08 -0.44
CA LEU A 173 -13.71 -7.51 0.87
C LEU A 173 -13.59 -9.04 0.97
N VAL A 174 -14.52 -9.79 0.39
CA VAL A 174 -14.42 -11.27 0.33
C VAL A 174 -13.24 -11.69 -0.55
N TRP A 175 -12.99 -10.99 -1.65
CA TRP A 175 -11.80 -11.20 -2.47
C TRP A 175 -10.51 -10.91 -1.70
N GLU A 176 -10.48 -9.82 -0.93
CA GLU A 176 -9.33 -9.48 -0.08
C GLU A 176 -9.01 -10.62 0.89
N LEU A 177 -10.03 -11.17 1.58
CA LEU A 177 -9.87 -12.36 2.43
C LEU A 177 -9.36 -13.56 1.62
N ALA A 178 -9.94 -13.84 0.46
CA ALA A 178 -9.54 -14.97 -0.38
C ALA A 178 -8.07 -14.89 -0.83
N TYR A 179 -7.53 -13.69 -1.06
CA TYR A 179 -6.12 -13.48 -1.38
C TYR A 179 -5.19 -13.55 -0.17
N GLN A 180 -5.68 -13.30 1.04
CA GLN A 180 -4.92 -13.44 2.29
C GLN A 180 -4.88 -14.87 2.82
N LEU A 181 -5.52 -15.81 2.12
CA LEU A 181 -5.65 -17.19 2.57
C LEU A 181 -5.06 -18.15 1.54
N ARG A 182 -4.54 -19.26 2.03
CA ARG A 182 -4.16 -20.43 1.25
C ARG A 182 -4.84 -21.65 1.84
N LEU A 183 -5.40 -22.51 0.99
CA LEU A 183 -5.99 -23.77 1.42
C LEU A 183 -4.89 -24.84 1.45
N VAL A 184 -4.75 -25.55 2.57
CA VAL A 184 -3.77 -26.64 2.69
C VAL A 184 -4.19 -27.79 1.80
N GLY A 185 -3.25 -28.33 1.02
CA GLY A 185 -3.52 -29.41 0.05
C GLY A 185 -4.14 -28.94 -1.27
N ASP A 186 -4.30 -27.63 -1.48
CA ASP A 186 -4.64 -27.10 -2.80
C ASP A 186 -3.51 -27.38 -3.80
N THR A 187 -3.88 -27.89 -4.98
CA THR A 187 -2.94 -28.27 -6.05
C THR A 187 -3.07 -27.36 -7.27
N GLU A 188 -4.00 -26.40 -7.25
CA GLU A 188 -4.14 -25.42 -8.31
C GLU A 188 -2.89 -24.54 -8.39
N GLN A 189 -2.31 -24.45 -9.60
CA GLN A 189 -1.08 -23.71 -9.86
C GLN A 189 -1.36 -22.28 -10.30
N ASP A 190 -2.54 -22.04 -10.88
CA ASP A 190 -2.97 -20.71 -11.28
C ASP A 190 -3.45 -19.93 -10.04
N PRO A 191 -2.75 -18.85 -9.63
CA PRO A 191 -3.07 -18.12 -8.42
C PRO A 191 -4.48 -17.52 -8.42
N ASP A 192 -4.98 -17.11 -9.60
CA ASP A 192 -6.31 -16.51 -9.74
C ASP A 192 -7.41 -17.58 -9.58
N LYS A 193 -7.19 -18.78 -10.13
CA LYS A 193 -8.12 -19.91 -9.93
C LYS A 193 -8.12 -20.42 -8.50
N ALA A 194 -6.94 -20.50 -7.88
CA ALA A 194 -6.83 -20.88 -6.48
C ALA A 194 -7.57 -19.88 -5.58
N ALA A 195 -7.43 -18.56 -5.86
CA ALA A 195 -8.18 -17.52 -5.16
C ALA A 195 -9.69 -17.64 -5.38
N GLN A 196 -10.14 -17.97 -6.59
CA GLN A 196 -11.55 -18.19 -6.89
C GLN A 196 -12.14 -19.37 -6.10
N ILE A 197 -11.38 -20.46 -5.90
CA ILE A 197 -11.82 -21.60 -5.06
C ILE A 197 -12.07 -21.12 -3.63
N ARG A 198 -11.14 -20.35 -3.07
CA ARG A 198 -11.27 -19.80 -1.71
C ARG A 198 -12.42 -18.80 -1.60
N TYR A 199 -12.58 -17.91 -2.58
CA TYR A 199 -13.72 -17.00 -2.67
C TYR A 199 -15.05 -17.76 -2.61
N ASN A 200 -15.17 -18.84 -3.39
CA ASN A 200 -16.38 -19.67 -3.43
C ASN A 200 -16.63 -20.42 -2.13
N LEU A 201 -15.59 -20.80 -1.39
CA LEU A 201 -15.71 -21.42 -0.06
C LEU A 201 -16.16 -20.38 0.98
N ILE A 202 -15.49 -19.23 1.04
CA ILE A 202 -15.80 -18.16 1.99
C ILE A 202 -17.23 -17.65 1.77
N SER A 203 -17.68 -17.57 0.52
CA SER A 203 -19.05 -17.13 0.18
C SER A 203 -20.16 -18.08 0.67
N LYS A 204 -19.81 -19.31 1.09
CA LYS A 204 -20.75 -20.30 1.64
C LYS A 204 -20.76 -20.34 3.16
N MET A 205 -19.84 -19.64 3.82
CA MET A 205 -19.70 -19.66 5.27
C MET A 205 -20.92 -19.05 5.96
N ASP A 206 -21.28 -19.61 7.12
CA ASP A 206 -22.21 -18.97 8.05
C ASP A 206 -21.62 -17.65 8.59
N LEU A 207 -22.42 -16.59 8.58
CA LEU A 207 -21.96 -15.24 8.96
C LEU A 207 -21.61 -15.11 10.45
N GLY A 208 -22.37 -15.77 11.32
CA GLY A 208 -22.29 -15.58 12.78
C GLY A 208 -21.21 -16.41 13.44
N THR A 209 -20.74 -17.46 12.77
CA THR A 209 -19.82 -18.45 13.34
C THR A 209 -18.58 -18.64 12.46
N GLU A 210 -18.76 -19.14 11.25
CA GLU A 210 -17.67 -19.54 10.34
C GLU A 210 -16.90 -18.33 9.79
N LEU A 211 -17.61 -17.35 9.23
CA LEU A 211 -16.99 -16.13 8.71
C LEU A 211 -16.33 -15.32 9.84
N LEU A 212 -16.97 -15.24 11.01
CA LEU A 212 -16.40 -14.54 12.16
C LEU A 212 -15.07 -15.16 12.59
N ALA A 213 -15.00 -16.50 12.67
CA ALA A 213 -13.78 -17.22 12.99
C ALA A 213 -12.67 -16.97 11.94
N LEU A 214 -13.03 -16.98 10.65
CA LEU A 214 -12.10 -16.65 9.57
C LEU A 214 -11.57 -15.21 9.70
N THR A 215 -12.45 -14.24 9.94
CA THR A 215 -12.04 -12.83 10.05
C THR A 215 -11.15 -12.58 11.26
N ASN A 216 -11.39 -13.28 12.38
CA ASN A 216 -10.52 -13.21 13.56
C ASN A 216 -9.14 -13.79 13.25
N TYR A 217 -9.07 -14.93 12.56
CA TYR A 217 -7.80 -15.53 12.14
C TYR A 217 -7.00 -14.62 11.19
N VAL A 218 -7.67 -13.93 10.27
CA VAL A 218 -7.03 -12.93 9.39
C VAL A 218 -6.61 -11.67 10.17
N ALA A 219 -7.40 -11.22 11.14
CA ALA A 219 -7.03 -10.09 11.99
C ALA A 219 -5.79 -10.41 12.85
N ASP A 220 -5.73 -11.61 13.43
CA ASP A 220 -4.56 -12.11 14.17
C ASP A 220 -3.33 -12.19 13.26
N MET A 221 -3.50 -12.62 12.01
CA MET A 221 -2.44 -12.59 11.00
C MET A 221 -1.91 -11.18 10.73
N GLN A 222 -2.81 -10.20 10.52
CA GLN A 222 -2.43 -8.81 10.27
C GLN A 222 -1.69 -8.18 11.45
N ALA A 223 -2.05 -8.54 12.68
CA ALA A 223 -1.37 -8.08 13.89
C ALA A 223 -0.01 -8.77 14.11
N THR A 224 0.07 -10.07 13.87
CA THR A 224 1.26 -10.89 14.15
C THR A 224 2.34 -10.72 13.08
N LEU A 225 1.95 -10.64 11.82
CA LEU A 225 2.86 -10.56 10.67
C LEU A 225 3.05 -9.11 10.20
N ARG A 226 2.94 -8.13 11.09
CA ARG A 226 3.24 -6.73 10.78
C ARG A 226 4.74 -6.57 10.52
N HIS A 227 5.09 -5.89 9.42
CA HIS A 227 6.46 -5.67 9.00
C HIS A 227 6.58 -4.51 8.02
N GLY A 228 7.81 -4.07 7.78
CA GLY A 228 8.12 -2.91 6.97
C GLY A 228 7.67 -1.62 7.66
N LEU A 229 7.21 -0.68 6.85
CA LEU A 229 6.56 0.53 7.34
C LEU A 229 5.26 0.22 8.07
N ASN A 230 4.91 1.07 9.04
CA ASN A 230 3.65 0.99 9.78
C ASN A 230 2.47 1.38 8.88
N ILE A 231 2.05 0.41 8.06
CA ILE A 231 1.00 0.53 7.05
C ILE A 231 -0.19 -0.33 7.47
N ALA A 232 -1.35 0.31 7.57
CA ALA A 232 -2.62 -0.37 7.71
C ALA A 232 -3.27 -0.57 6.33
N HIS A 233 -3.99 -1.67 6.16
CA HIS A 233 -4.81 -1.92 4.98
C HIS A 233 -6.28 -1.86 5.38
N GLU A 234 -7.02 -0.93 4.81
CA GLU A 234 -8.45 -0.81 5.02
C GLU A 234 -9.17 -0.67 3.68
N LYS A 235 -10.08 -1.60 3.38
CA LYS A 235 -10.92 -1.59 2.16
C LYS A 235 -10.07 -1.51 0.88
N GLY A 236 -8.99 -2.29 0.83
CA GLY A 236 -8.01 -2.27 -0.26
C GLY A 236 -7.14 -1.01 -0.34
N LEU A 237 -7.32 0.00 0.51
CA LEU A 237 -6.44 1.17 0.58
C LEU A 237 -5.33 0.93 1.60
N SER A 238 -4.12 1.29 1.22
CA SER A 238 -2.98 1.30 2.16
C SER A 238 -2.88 2.68 2.79
N THR A 239 -2.82 2.75 4.11
CA THR A 239 -2.61 3.98 4.87
C THR A 239 -1.36 3.85 5.72
N ILE A 240 -0.55 4.90 5.78
CA ILE A 240 0.67 4.94 6.58
C ILE A 240 0.45 5.81 7.81
N LEU A 241 0.95 5.32 8.95
CA LEU A 241 0.91 6.05 10.20
C LEU A 241 2.19 6.89 10.34
N LEU A 242 2.03 8.22 10.30
CA LEU A 242 3.16 9.15 10.45
C LEU A 242 3.67 9.20 11.90
N PRO A 243 4.92 9.64 12.12
CA PRO A 243 5.46 9.89 13.46
C PRO A 243 4.61 10.93 14.21
N PRO A 244 4.66 10.94 15.56
CA PRO A 244 3.93 11.92 16.35
C PRO A 244 4.45 13.34 16.13
N HIS A 245 3.55 14.29 15.91
CA HIS A 245 3.87 15.71 15.79
C HIS A 245 2.98 16.57 16.67
N TYR A 246 3.48 17.75 17.04
CA TYR A 246 2.82 18.65 17.98
C TYR A 246 1.92 19.68 17.29
N CYS A 247 0.75 19.96 17.87
CA CYS A 247 -0.16 21.01 17.37
C CYS A 247 0.51 22.39 17.39
N ARG A 248 0.47 23.16 16.29
CA ARG A 248 1.17 24.46 16.12
C ARG A 248 0.42 25.69 16.65
N ALA A 249 -0.78 25.52 17.20
CA ALA A 249 -1.59 26.63 17.70
C ALA A 249 -0.92 27.38 18.88
N ASP A 250 -1.04 28.71 18.86
CA ASP A 250 -0.42 29.61 19.85
C ASP A 250 -0.87 29.32 21.28
N LYS A 251 -2.12 28.88 21.47
CA LYS A 251 -2.69 28.55 22.78
C LYS A 251 -1.95 27.43 23.53
N PHE A 252 -1.20 26.60 22.82
CA PHE A 252 -0.44 25.48 23.39
C PHE A 252 1.08 25.73 23.42
N LYS A 253 1.55 26.94 23.09
CA LYS A 253 2.99 27.24 23.04
C LYS A 253 3.66 27.28 24.42
N GLU A 254 2.93 27.68 25.46
CA GLU A 254 3.45 27.85 26.83
C GLU A 254 3.08 26.67 27.76
N GLU A 255 2.31 25.69 27.28
CA GLU A 255 1.93 24.53 28.08
C GLU A 255 3.11 23.58 28.29
N ALA A 256 3.30 23.12 29.53
CA ALA A 256 4.35 22.18 29.89
C ALA A 256 4.26 20.83 29.14
N VAL A 257 3.07 20.49 28.64
CA VAL A 257 2.81 19.31 27.81
C VAL A 257 2.01 19.74 26.58
N ARG A 258 2.70 19.87 25.45
CA ARG A 258 2.04 20.20 24.18
C ARG A 258 1.36 18.95 23.62
N PRO A 259 0.08 19.02 23.21
CA PRO A 259 -0.61 17.86 22.68
C PRO A 259 0.04 17.41 21.36
N SER A 260 0.32 16.11 21.26
CA SER A 260 0.76 15.46 20.04
C SER A 260 -0.41 14.75 19.35
N THR A 261 -0.28 14.55 18.04
CA THR A 261 -1.18 13.71 17.26
C THR A 261 -0.36 12.89 16.28
N ARG A 262 -0.95 11.84 15.72
CA ARG A 262 -0.38 11.07 14.61
C ARG A 262 -1.36 11.12 13.45
N LEU A 263 -0.87 11.31 12.23
CA LEU A 263 -1.72 11.28 11.04
C LEU A 263 -1.70 9.88 10.44
N LEU A 264 -2.88 9.40 10.08
CA LEU A 264 -3.06 8.24 9.23
C LEU A 264 -3.39 8.74 7.83
N VAL A 265 -2.45 8.61 6.89
CA VAL A 265 -2.56 9.18 5.54
C VAL A 265 -2.55 8.09 4.49
N PRO A 266 -3.29 8.22 3.37
CA PRO A 266 -3.20 7.26 2.27
C PRO A 266 -1.77 7.16 1.73
N PHE A 267 -1.22 5.95 1.64
CA PHE A 267 0.05 5.71 0.96
C PHE A 267 -0.20 5.69 -0.54
N ARG A 268 0.16 6.77 -1.23
CA ARG A 268 0.11 6.87 -2.70
C ARG A 268 1.48 6.50 -3.25
N ASN A 269 1.58 5.39 -3.96
CA ASN A 269 2.82 4.95 -4.61
C ASN A 269 3.37 6.02 -5.54
N GLN A 270 2.48 6.77 -6.20
CA GLN A 270 2.85 7.88 -7.07
C GLN A 270 3.65 8.98 -6.35
N GLN A 271 3.48 9.18 -5.03
CA GLN A 271 4.30 10.13 -4.28
C GLN A 271 5.76 9.68 -4.15
N PHE A 272 5.99 8.36 -4.15
CA PHE A 272 7.29 7.74 -3.97
C PHE A 272 7.97 7.36 -5.29
N ILE A 273 7.18 7.16 -6.35
CA ILE A 273 7.68 7.01 -7.73
C ILE A 273 8.02 8.40 -8.27
N PRO A 274 9.20 8.60 -8.88
CA PRO A 274 9.55 9.89 -9.46
C PRO A 274 8.65 10.20 -10.66
N ASP A 275 8.05 11.39 -10.63
CA ASP A 275 7.24 11.94 -11.71
C ASP A 275 7.86 13.26 -12.16
N LEU A 276 8.31 13.31 -13.42
CA LEU A 276 8.68 14.55 -14.10
C LEU A 276 7.39 15.19 -14.66
N GLY A 277 6.55 15.72 -13.78
CA GLY A 277 5.34 16.43 -14.21
C GLY A 277 5.67 17.50 -15.26
N THR A 278 4.78 17.68 -16.25
CA THR A 278 4.96 18.62 -17.36
C THR A 278 5.31 20.04 -16.88
N GLY A 279 4.77 20.46 -15.73
CA GLY A 279 5.07 21.74 -15.09
C GLY A 279 6.53 21.92 -14.65
N SER A 280 7.24 20.87 -14.23
CA SER A 280 8.64 20.98 -13.79
C SER A 280 9.59 21.22 -14.97
N LEU A 281 9.37 20.49 -16.07
CA LEU A 281 10.12 20.70 -17.32
C LEU A 281 9.70 22.01 -18.01
N ALA A 282 8.42 22.37 -17.96
CA ALA A 282 7.94 23.66 -18.47
C ALA A 282 8.55 24.85 -17.72
N ASN A 283 8.71 24.75 -16.39
CA ASN A 283 9.37 25.78 -15.59
C ASN A 283 10.86 25.95 -15.93
N LEU A 284 11.56 24.88 -16.29
CA LEU A 284 12.95 24.96 -16.80
C LEU A 284 13.02 25.59 -18.19
N SER A 285 11.97 25.44 -19.00
CA SER A 285 11.84 26.11 -20.30
C SER A 285 11.33 27.55 -20.21
N PHE A 286 11.01 28.04 -18.99
CA PHE A 286 10.54 29.39 -18.78
C PHE A 286 11.68 30.39 -19.01
N GLN A 287 11.67 31.02 -20.18
CA GLN A 287 12.53 32.15 -20.47
C GLN A 287 11.89 33.41 -19.88
N SER A 288 12.61 34.09 -19.00
CA SER A 288 12.16 35.35 -18.38
C SER A 288 11.75 36.37 -19.45
N GLY A 289 10.48 36.81 -19.44
CA GLY A 289 9.95 37.83 -20.34
C GLY A 289 8.99 37.34 -21.44
N LEU A 290 8.72 36.03 -21.52
CA LEU A 290 7.76 35.46 -22.48
C LEU A 290 6.52 34.91 -21.74
N VAL A 291 5.34 35.38 -22.14
CA VAL A 291 4.05 34.79 -21.72
C VAL A 291 3.74 33.66 -22.69
N TRP A 292 3.78 32.42 -22.20
CA TRP A 292 3.28 31.29 -22.98
C TRP A 292 1.76 31.38 -23.08
N TRP A 293 1.24 31.17 -24.29
CA TRP A 293 -0.21 31.11 -24.52
C TRP A 293 -0.71 29.79 -23.93
N SER A 294 -1.47 29.83 -22.83
CA SER A 294 -2.15 28.65 -22.29
C SER A 294 -3.30 28.31 -23.24
N ALA A 295 -3.05 27.43 -24.21
CA ALA A 295 -4.13 26.68 -24.81
C ALA A 295 -4.48 25.55 -23.84
N ASP A 296 -5.70 25.54 -23.32
CA ASP A 296 -6.24 24.46 -22.51
C ASP A 296 -5.99 23.11 -23.19
N LEU A 297 -5.14 22.28 -22.59
CA LEU A 297 -4.92 20.87 -22.89
C LEU A 297 -4.80 20.07 -21.59
#